data_AF-A0A952V5X6-F1
#
_entry.id   AF-A0A952V5X6-F1
#
_cell.length_a   1.000
_cell.length_b   1.000
_cell.length_c   1.000
_cell.angle_alpha   90.00
_cell.angle_beta   90.00
_cell.angle_gamma   90.00
#
_symmetry.space_group_name_H-M   'P 1'
#
loop_
_entity.id
_entity.type
_entity.pdbx_description
1 polymer ?
#
loop_
_entity_poly.entity_id
_entity_poly.type
_entity_poly.pdbx_seq_one_letter_code
_entity_poly.pdbx_strand_id
1 'polypeptide(L)' 'MISAIDPKVTEKPLVRCAECDREVTHYNTFLSPMNERRNVCWECLAREEKGFFAHRGFSRGARQGVIPR' A
#
# COMPACT_ATOMS: atom_id res chain seq x y z
N MET A 1 -21.00 20.74 -16.85
CA MET A 1 -21.19 21.03 -15.41
C MET A 1 -19.85 20.77 -14.73
N ILE A 2 -19.24 21.79 -14.12
CA ILE A 2 -17.98 21.63 -13.39
C ILE A 2 -18.38 21.51 -11.92
N SER A 3 -18.44 20.29 -11.41
CA SER A 3 -18.68 20.04 -9.99
C SER A 3 -17.42 20.43 -9.22
N ALA A 4 -17.47 21.56 -8.52
CA ALA A 4 -16.46 21.96 -7.57
C ALA A 4 -16.56 21.02 -6.35
N ILE A 5 -15.73 19.98 -6.33
CA ILE A 5 -15.51 19.17 -5.13
C ILE A 5 -14.83 20.11 -4.13
N ASP A 6 -15.41 20.30 -2.95
CA ASP A 6 -14.76 21.04 -1.87
C ASP A 6 -13.39 20.40 -1.61
N PRO A 7 -12.28 21.12 -1.79
CA PRO A 7 -10.93 20.56 -1.68
C PRO A 7 -10.61 20.01 -0.28
N LYS A 8 -11.47 20.26 0.72
CA LYS A 8 -11.35 19.71 2.07
C LYS A 8 -11.93 18.30 2.21
N VAL A 9 -12.77 17.85 1.28
CA VAL A 9 -13.26 16.47 1.24
C VAL A 9 -12.22 15.62 0.50
N THR A 10 -11.22 15.17 1.24
CA THR A 10 -10.11 14.32 0.75
C THR A 10 -10.23 12.87 1.20
N GLU A 11 -11.40 12.48 1.71
CA GLU A 11 -11.66 11.11 2.14
C GLU A 11 -11.71 10.20 0.91
N LYS A 12 -10.60 9.50 0.68
CA LYS A 12 -10.52 8.43 -0.31
C LYS A 12 -11.39 7.25 0.14
N PRO A 13 -12.07 6.55 -0.79
CA PRO A 13 -12.84 5.37 -0.44
C PRO A 13 -11.93 4.31 0.19
N LEU A 14 -12.49 3.52 1.09
CA LEU A 14 -11.81 2.38 1.68
C LEU A 14 -11.57 1.32 0.59
N VAL A 15 -10.32 0.87 0.42
CA VAL A 15 -9.98 -0.15 -0.57
C VAL A 15 -9.13 -1.24 0.05
N ARG A 16 -9.16 -2.42 -0.57
CA ARG A 16 -8.33 -3.56 -0.18
C ARG A 16 -6.97 -3.49 -0.89
N CYS A 17 -5.89 -3.59 -0.13
CA CYS A 17 -4.52 -3.60 -0.64
C CYS A 17 -4.24 -4.90 -1.39
N ALA A 18 -3.64 -4.83 -2.58
CA ALA A 18 -3.28 -6.00 -3.38
C ALA A 18 -2.12 -6.84 -2.80
N GLU A 19 -1.31 -6.27 -1.90
CA GLU A 19 -0.14 -6.96 -1.33
C GLU A 19 -0.43 -7.65 0.01
N CYS A 20 -1.14 -6.97 0.90
CA CYS A 20 -1.36 -7.42 2.28
C CYS A 20 -2.83 -7.71 2.60
N ASP A 21 -3.73 -7.51 1.62
CA ASP A 21 -5.13 -7.86 1.71
C ASP A 21 -5.94 -7.09 2.78
N ARG A 22 -5.33 -6.06 3.39
CA ARG A 22 -5.94 -5.19 4.40
C ARG A 22 -6.78 -4.11 3.74
N GLU A 23 -7.87 -3.76 4.39
CA GLU A 23 -8.69 -2.60 4.08
C GLU A 23 -8.02 -1.32 4.60
N VAL A 24 -7.82 -0.34 3.72
CA VAL A 24 -7.07 0.88 4.01
C VAL A 24 -7.69 2.11 3.35
N THR A 25 -7.48 3.27 3.97
CA THR A 25 -7.83 4.60 3.44
C THR A 25 -6.64 5.31 2.79
N HIS A 26 -5.42 4.86 3.09
CA HIS A 26 -4.16 5.45 2.60
C HIS A 26 -3.45 4.47 1.65
N TYR A 27 -3.60 4.73 0.35
CA TYR A 27 -3.07 3.88 -0.71
C TYR A 27 -2.75 4.70 -1.98
N ASN A 28 -1.92 4.11 -2.83
CA ASN A 28 -1.70 4.56 -4.21
C ASN A 28 -2.32 3.55 -5.18
N THR A 29 -2.84 4.06 -6.29
CA THR A 29 -3.39 3.23 -7.38
C THR A 29 -2.37 3.18 -8.52
N PHE A 30 -1.95 1.97 -8.86
CA PHE A 30 -1.10 1.69 -10.01
C PHE A 30 -1.95 1.18 -11.16
N LEU A 31 -1.62 1.58 -12.37
CA LEU A 31 -2.27 1.14 -13.60
C LEU A 31 -1.32 0.21 -14.36
N SER A 32 -1.79 -0.98 -14.69
CA SER A 32 -1.06 -1.87 -15.60
C SER A 32 -1.21 -1.40 -17.06
N PRO A 33 -0.35 -1.85 -17.99
CA PRO A 33 -0.53 -1.61 -19.42
C PRO A 33 -1.86 -2.13 -19.98
N MET A 34 -2.49 -3.11 -19.30
CA MET A 34 -3.81 -3.65 -19.65
C MET A 34 -4.96 -2.87 -18.98
N ASN A 35 -4.66 -1.72 -18.38
CA ASN A 35 -5.61 -0.85 -17.67
C ASN A 35 -6.22 -1.47 -16.40
N GLU A 36 -5.53 -2.45 -15.81
CA GLU A 36 -5.92 -3.03 -14.53
C GLU A 36 -5.44 -2.15 -13.39
N ARG A 37 -6.33 -1.87 -12.43
CA ARG A 37 -6.03 -1.04 -11.25
C ARG A 37 -5.56 -1.91 -10.10
N ARG A 38 -4.36 -1.62 -9.59
CA ARG A 38 -3.81 -2.25 -8.39
C ARG A 38 -3.67 -1.20 -7.30
N ASN A 39 -4.44 -1.33 -6.22
CA ASN A 39 -4.33 -0.46 -5.05
C ASN A 39 -3.33 -1.05 -4.07
N VAL A 40 -2.29 -0.29 -3.70
CA VAL A 40 -1.28 -0.71 -2.73
C VAL A 40 -1.21 0.29 -1.58
N CYS A 41 -1.31 -0.20 -0.34
CA CYS A 41 -1.25 0.65 0.84
C CYS A 41 0.14 1.26 1.05
N TRP A 42 0.20 2.39 1.72
CA TRP A 42 1.46 3.09 1.98
C TRP A 42 2.44 2.28 2.83
N GLU A 43 1.94 1.41 3.73
CA GLU A 43 2.81 0.51 4.50
C GLU A 43 3.56 -0.48 3.59
N CYS A 44 2.90 -1.02 2.58
CA CYS A 44 3.50 -1.94 1.62
C CYS A 44 4.49 -1.22 0.70
N LEU A 45 4.16 -0.01 0.24
CA LEU A 45 5.08 0.82 -0.54
C LEU A 45 6.31 1.21 0.26
N ALA A 46 6.14 1.66 1.50
CA ALA A 46 7.27 2.03 2.35
C ALA A 46 8.17 0.83 2.68
N ARG A 47 7.62 -0.39 2.70
CA ARG A 47 8.41 -1.63 2.82
C ARG A 47 9.23 -1.88 1.55
N GLU A 48 8.63 -1.76 0.38
CA GLU A 48 9.32 -1.92 -0.90
C GLU A 48 10.44 -0.88 -1.07
N GLU A 49 10.17 0.41 -0.85
CA GLU A 49 11.16 1.50 -0.95
C GLU A 49 12.33 1.32 0.02
N LYS A 50 12.08 0.74 1.20
CA LYS A 50 13.12 0.43 2.19
C LYS A 50 13.81 -0.91 1.95
N GLY A 51 13.47 -1.64 0.88
CA GLY A 51 13.99 -2.99 0.62
C GLY A 51 13.63 -4.01 1.70
N PHE A 52 12.49 -3.82 2.39
CA PHE A 52 11.99 -4.69 3.43
C PHE A 52 11.33 -5.94 2.82
N PHE A 53 12.15 -6.90 2.41
CA PHE A 53 11.71 -8.20 1.90
C PHE A 53 11.34 -9.15 3.05
N ALA A 54 10.19 -8.96 3.69
CA ALA A 54 9.65 -9.98 4.60
C ALA A 54 8.87 -11.04 3.83
N HIS A 55 9.53 -11.78 2.93
CA HIS A 55 8.96 -13.04 2.44
C HIS A 55 8.74 -14.00 3.63
N ARG A 56 7.70 -14.83 3.58
CA ARG A 56 7.48 -15.94 4.54
C ARG A 56 8.70 -16.89 4.45
N GLY A 57 9.74 -16.63 5.24
CA GLY A 57 11.02 -17.36 5.20
C GLY A 57 12.28 -16.50 5.07
N PHE A 58 12.17 -15.17 4.94
CA PHE A 58 13.36 -14.31 4.92
C PHE A 58 13.96 -14.16 6.32
N SER A 59 15.14 -14.74 6.52
CA SER A 59 16.01 -14.45 7.67
C SER A 59 17.32 -13.84 7.16
N ARG A 60 17.53 -12.54 7.40
CA ARG A 60 18.88 -11.98 7.37
C ARG A 60 19.62 -12.55 8.58
N GLY A 61 20.65 -13.34 8.35
CA GLY A 61 21.52 -13.83 9.42
C GLY A 61 22.03 -12.64 10.24
N ALA A 62 21.51 -12.51 11.46
CA ALA A 62 21.95 -11.61 12.53
C ALA A 62 21.71 -10.08 12.25
N ARG A 63 21.12 -9.25 13.12
CA ARG A 63 20.56 -9.34 14.49
C ARG A 63 19.49 -8.23 14.65
N GLN A 64 18.41 -8.49 15.39
CA GLN A 64 17.52 -7.50 16.07
C GLN A 64 16.38 -6.82 15.28
N GLY A 65 15.77 -7.45 14.28
CA GLY A 65 14.50 -6.96 13.72
C GLY A 65 13.29 -7.75 14.25
N VAL A 66 12.64 -7.32 15.33
CA VAL A 66 11.33 -7.88 15.73
C VAL A 66 10.28 -7.37 14.74
N ILE A 67 9.60 -8.28 14.06
CA ILE A 67 8.43 -7.96 13.21
C ILE A 67 7.22 -7.91 14.15
N PRO A 68 6.63 -6.74 14.43
CA PRO A 68 5.43 -6.66 15.27
C PRO A 68 4.26 -7.27 14.50
N ARG A 69 3.49 -8.12 15.19
CA ARG A 69 2.23 -8.69 14.70
C ARG A 69 1.10 -7.67 14.79
#